data_AF-A0A2J4XXJ1-F1
#
_entry.id   AF-A0A2J4XXJ1-F1
#
_cell.length_a   1.000
_cell.length_b   1.000
_cell.length_c   1.000
_cell.angle_alpha   90.00
_cell.angle_beta   90.00
_cell.angle_gamma   90.00
#
_symmetry.space_group_name_H-M   'P 1'
#
loop_
_entity.id
_entity.type
_entity.pdbx_description
1 polymer ?
#
loop_
_entity_poly.entity_id
_entity_poly.type
_entity_poly.pdbx_seq_one_letter_code
_entity_poly.pdbx_strand_id
1 'polypeptide(L)'
;IWNTMAWFSLASVLFYILSGCSWGPMKKAEVKFETIQTEIEQEHGEEEADSVIDHPACNSLLNFFIPILSTVLMVPVVLYITGDGQFSKGSGSMSVYSGVMFGTVVSFIWFRARGILNVENFFKELYIGYASMVKISSIMILAFLMGHISAELNTGQYIASITSGVIPSGFAIGFIFLIAAVMSLATGTSWGTFAIMIPIGVQLGVSIGIDPHFMIGAAISGSIFGDMTSPISSDAIVASMATSCDHIEHI
;
A
#
# COMPACT_ATOMS: atom_id res chain seq x y z
N ILE A 1 9.72 -7.02 16.00
CA ILE A 1 10.97 -6.23 15.86
C ILE A 1 11.71 -6.43 14.54
N TRP A 2 11.41 -7.43 13.68
CA TRP A 2 12.00 -7.42 12.32
C TRP A 2 10.96 -7.75 11.25
N ASN A 3 10.47 -6.72 10.55
CA ASN A 3 9.87 -6.89 9.22
C ASN A 3 11.03 -7.12 8.23
N THR A 4 11.55 -8.34 8.22
CA THR A 4 12.73 -8.73 7.42
C THR A 4 12.49 -8.51 5.93
N MET A 5 11.25 -8.64 5.46
CA MET A 5 10.87 -8.40 4.07
C MET A 5 11.05 -6.94 3.68
N ALA A 6 10.60 -5.99 4.50
CA ALA A 6 10.80 -4.56 4.23
C ALA A 6 12.28 -4.16 4.20
N TRP A 7 13.06 -4.64 5.17
CA TRP A 7 14.51 -4.37 5.22
C TRP A 7 15.26 -5.01 4.04
N PHE A 8 14.87 -6.24 3.67
CA PHE A 8 15.48 -6.95 2.55
C PHE A 8 15.15 -6.27 1.21
N SER A 9 13.90 -5.84 1.01
CA SER A 9 13.49 -5.08 -0.18
C SER A 9 14.22 -3.75 -0.30
N LEU A 10 14.33 -2.99 0.80
CA LEU A 10 15.09 -1.75 0.82
C LEU A 10 16.57 -1.98 0.49
N ALA A 11 17.17 -3.01 1.12
CA ALA A 11 18.57 -3.35 0.90
C ALA A 11 18.82 -3.83 -0.54
N SER A 12 17.92 -4.61 -1.14
CA SER A 12 18.05 -5.06 -2.52
C SER A 12 17.97 -3.90 -3.49
N VAL A 13 17.01 -2.98 -3.33
CA VAL A 13 16.88 -1.79 -4.18
C VAL A 13 18.14 -0.92 -4.08
N LEU A 14 18.61 -0.63 -2.86
CA LEU A 14 19.82 0.16 -2.65
C LEU A 14 21.06 -0.53 -3.25
N PHE A 15 21.15 -1.86 -3.12
CA PHE A 15 22.22 -2.65 -3.70
C PHE A 15 22.23 -2.56 -5.23
N TYR A 16 21.07 -2.65 -5.89
CA TYR A 16 20.98 -2.52 -7.34
C TYR A 16 21.37 -1.12 -7.82
N ILE A 17 20.91 -0.06 -7.13
CA ILE A 17 21.26 1.33 -7.45
C ILE A 17 22.77 1.57 -7.34
N LEU A 18 23.41 1.05 -6.29
CA LEU A 18 24.83 1.30 -6.03
C LEU A 18 25.76 0.39 -6.84
N SER A 19 25.33 -0.83 -7.15
CA SER A 19 26.19 -1.84 -7.79
C SER A 19 26.08 -1.86 -9.30
N GLY A 20 24.99 -1.30 -9.88
CA GLY A 20 24.72 -1.33 -11.33
C GLY A 20 24.69 -2.75 -11.92
N CYS A 21 24.57 -3.77 -11.07
CA CYS A 21 24.71 -5.17 -11.45
C CYS A 21 23.31 -5.78 -11.60
N SER A 22 22.71 -5.61 -12.78
CA SER A 22 21.48 -6.29 -13.15
C SER A 22 21.78 -7.77 -13.43
N TRP A 23 20.88 -8.66 -13.00
CA TRP A 23 21.06 -10.11 -13.17
C TRP A 23 19.80 -10.77 -13.73
N GLY A 24 19.98 -11.85 -14.47
CA GLY A 24 18.87 -12.64 -15.01
C GLY A 24 18.01 -11.89 -16.04
N PRO A 25 16.67 -11.95 -15.96
CA PRO A 25 15.76 -11.34 -16.93
C PRO A 25 15.90 -9.80 -16.98
N MET A 26 16.20 -9.15 -15.86
CA MET A 26 16.40 -7.70 -15.79
C MET A 26 17.58 -7.23 -16.66
N LYS A 27 18.69 -7.98 -16.68
CA LYS A 27 19.84 -7.67 -17.56
C LYS A 27 19.49 -7.81 -19.05
N LYS A 28 18.63 -8.78 -19.39
CA LYS A 28 18.17 -8.96 -20.78
C LYS A 28 17.27 -7.80 -21.21
N ALA A 29 16.41 -7.32 -20.31
CA ALA A 29 15.57 -6.15 -20.55
C ALA A 29 16.40 -4.87 -20.71
N GLU A 30 17.45 -4.68 -19.90
CA GLU A 30 18.37 -3.53 -20.00
C GLU A 30 19.13 -3.51 -21.33
N VAL A 31 19.70 -4.65 -21.75
CA VAL A 31 20.36 -4.76 -23.07
C VAL A 31 19.38 -4.58 -24.23
N LYS A 32 18.15 -5.10 -24.11
CA LYS A 32 17.07 -4.92 -25.09
C LYS A 32 16.68 -3.44 -25.21
N PHE A 33 16.59 -2.73 -24.09
CA PHE A 33 16.34 -1.29 -24.05
C PHE A 33 17.49 -0.48 -24.66
N GLU A 34 18.75 -0.79 -24.33
CA GLU A 34 19.92 -0.16 -24.96
C GLU A 34 19.95 -0.37 -26.49
N THR A 35 19.47 -1.53 -26.97
CA THR A 35 19.39 -1.82 -28.40
C THR A 35 18.24 -1.05 -29.07
N ILE A 36 17.07 -1.05 -28.44
CA ILE A 36 15.82 -0.44 -28.95
C ILE A 36 15.85 1.09 -28.87
N GLN A 37 16.58 1.69 -27.94
CA GLN A 37 16.74 3.16 -27.85
C GLN A 37 17.44 3.75 -29.09
N THR A 38 18.14 2.92 -29.87
CA THR A 38 18.71 3.31 -31.17
C THR A 38 17.66 3.37 -32.29
N GLU A 39 16.48 2.77 -32.11
CA GLU A 39 15.39 2.70 -33.11
C GLU A 39 14.16 3.56 -32.76
N ILE A 40 13.93 3.89 -31.48
CA ILE A 40 12.72 4.59 -31.01
C ILE A 40 12.70 6.12 -31.25
N GLU A 41 13.77 6.74 -31.76
CA GLU A 41 13.74 8.18 -32.13
C GLU A 41 12.77 8.52 -33.29
N GLN A 42 12.06 7.56 -33.91
CA GLN A 42 11.23 7.82 -35.10
C GLN A 42 9.73 7.55 -35.05
N GLU A 43 9.15 6.85 -34.06
CA GLU A 43 7.71 6.56 -34.09
C GLU A 43 7.07 6.65 -32.68
N HIS A 44 6.51 7.82 -32.35
CA HIS A 44 5.55 7.97 -31.25
C HIS A 44 4.15 8.18 -31.86
N GLY A 45 3.31 7.16 -31.81
CA GLY A 45 1.89 7.21 -32.14
C GLY A 45 1.09 6.49 -31.08
N GLU A 46 0.24 7.26 -30.39
CA GLU A 46 -1.08 6.94 -29.77
C GLU A 46 -1.18 5.64 -28.94
N GLU A 47 -1.58 5.64 -27.67
CA GLU A 47 -2.98 5.83 -27.25
C GLU A 47 -3.17 5.97 -25.72
N GLU A 48 -4.28 6.64 -25.39
CA GLU A 48 -5.05 6.67 -24.13
C GLU A 48 -4.37 7.19 -22.85
N ALA A 49 -4.03 8.48 -22.87
CA ALA A 49 -3.88 9.27 -21.65
C ALA A 49 -5.26 9.67 -21.11
N ASP A 50 -5.68 9.03 -20.01
CA ASP A 50 -6.76 9.52 -19.16
C ASP A 50 -6.51 11.00 -18.83
N SER A 51 -7.57 11.82 -18.89
CA SER A 51 -7.54 13.29 -18.99
C SER A 51 -6.47 13.98 -18.13
N VAL A 52 -5.27 14.16 -18.68
CA VAL A 52 -4.21 14.94 -18.05
C VAL A 52 -4.63 16.40 -18.10
N ILE A 53 -4.77 17.01 -16.92
CA ILE A 53 -5.06 18.45 -16.80
C ILE A 53 -3.85 19.19 -17.34
N ASP A 54 -3.96 19.64 -18.59
CA ASP A 54 -2.87 20.28 -19.31
C ASP A 54 -2.76 21.75 -18.89
N HIS A 55 -2.00 22.00 -17.82
CA HIS A 55 -1.72 23.35 -17.33
C HIS A 55 -0.20 23.57 -17.29
N PRO A 56 0.32 24.73 -17.75
CA PRO A 56 1.77 25.01 -17.81
C PRO A 56 2.48 25.03 -16.44
N ALA A 57 1.72 24.96 -15.34
CA ALA A 57 2.21 24.87 -13.97
C ALA A 57 2.02 23.48 -13.32
N CYS A 58 1.49 22.49 -14.05
CA CYS A 58 1.31 21.12 -13.56
C CYS A 58 2.63 20.41 -13.27
N ASN A 59 3.68 20.69 -14.04
CA ASN A 59 4.96 19.96 -13.98
C ASN A 59 5.87 20.36 -12.79
N SER A 60 5.36 21.12 -11.82
CA SER A 60 6.15 21.51 -10.65
C SER A 60 6.10 20.43 -9.59
N LEU A 61 7.25 19.84 -9.25
CA LEU A 61 7.41 18.86 -8.16
C LEU A 61 6.81 19.36 -6.82
N LEU A 62 6.82 20.68 -6.60
CA LEU A 62 6.24 21.30 -5.41
C LEU A 62 4.73 21.06 -5.27
N ASN A 63 4.01 20.84 -6.37
CA ASN A 63 2.58 20.54 -6.36
C ASN A 63 2.27 19.18 -5.71
N PHE A 64 3.22 18.25 -5.72
CA PHE A 64 3.14 16.95 -5.06
C PHE A 64 3.64 17.02 -3.62
N PHE A 65 4.83 17.60 -3.41
CA PHE A 65 5.49 17.61 -2.11
C PHE A 65 4.76 18.44 -1.05
N ILE A 66 4.19 19.59 -1.41
CA ILE A 66 3.58 20.49 -0.41
C ILE A 66 2.35 19.85 0.27
N PRO A 67 1.37 19.32 -0.48
CA PRO A 67 0.27 18.54 0.08
C PRO A 67 0.72 17.39 1.00
N ILE A 68 1.68 16.59 0.54
CA ILE A 68 2.12 15.38 1.24
C ILE A 68 2.91 15.75 2.48
N LEU A 69 3.82 16.71 2.39
CA LEU A 69 4.59 17.15 3.55
C LEU A 69 3.66 17.79 4.59
N SER A 70 2.64 18.52 4.14
CA SER A 70 1.60 19.08 5.01
C SER A 70 0.84 17.99 5.78
N THR A 71 0.42 16.90 5.14
CA THR A 71 -0.25 15.79 5.85
C THR A 71 0.70 15.12 6.84
N VAL A 72 1.93 14.81 6.40
CA VAL A 72 2.93 14.11 7.22
C VAL A 72 3.35 14.93 8.44
N LEU A 73 3.58 16.24 8.30
CA LEU A 73 4.00 17.11 9.40
C LEU A 73 2.88 17.36 10.42
N MET A 74 1.61 17.34 9.99
CA MET A 74 0.50 17.57 10.90
C MET A 74 0.25 16.37 11.84
N VAL A 75 0.62 15.15 11.44
CA VAL A 75 0.41 13.94 12.26
C VAL A 75 1.18 13.99 13.60
N PRO A 76 2.50 14.29 13.66
CA PRO A 76 3.22 14.47 14.92
C PRO A 76 2.66 15.61 15.78
N VAL A 77 2.23 16.71 15.15
CA VAL A 77 1.66 17.87 15.87
C VAL A 77 0.38 17.47 16.59
N VAL A 78 -0.53 16.78 15.92
CA VAL A 78 -1.79 16.34 16.54
C VAL A 78 -1.56 15.22 17.56
N LEU A 79 -0.57 14.35 17.34
CA LEU A 79 -0.15 13.37 18.35
C LEU A 79 0.36 14.04 19.63
N TYR A 80 1.12 15.11 19.49
CA TYR A 80 1.65 15.87 20.63
C TYR A 80 0.52 16.58 21.41
N ILE A 81 -0.42 17.21 20.70
CA ILE A 81 -1.56 17.92 21.30
C ILE A 81 -2.50 16.93 21.99
N THR A 82 -2.84 15.82 21.32
CA THR A 82 -3.79 14.83 21.83
C THR A 82 -3.17 13.95 22.93
N GLY A 83 -1.84 13.86 22.98
CA GLY A 83 -1.09 13.05 23.94
C GLY A 83 -0.60 13.81 25.18
N ASP A 84 -1.13 15.00 25.47
CA ASP A 84 -0.71 15.86 26.59
C ASP A 84 0.82 16.07 26.65
N GLY A 85 1.45 16.24 25.48
CA GLY A 85 2.90 16.41 25.36
C GLY A 85 3.72 15.12 25.27
N GLN A 86 3.08 13.94 25.26
CA GLN A 86 3.72 12.64 25.03
C GLN A 86 3.19 11.97 23.77
N PHE A 87 4.04 11.83 22.74
CA PHE A 87 3.67 11.22 21.45
C PHE A 87 3.06 9.81 21.57
N SER A 88 3.51 9.01 22.55
CA SER A 88 3.05 7.63 22.72
C SER A 88 1.63 7.49 23.26
N LYS A 89 1.05 8.55 23.83
CA LYS A 89 -0.33 8.55 24.36
C LYS A 89 -1.32 9.24 23.44
N GLY A 90 -0.83 9.89 22.38
CA GLY A 90 -1.67 10.56 21.41
C GLY A 90 -2.57 9.57 20.65
N SER A 91 -3.79 9.96 20.35
CA SER A 91 -4.69 9.17 19.52
C SER A 91 -4.23 9.17 18.07
N GLY A 92 -3.71 8.03 17.59
CA GLY A 92 -3.25 7.88 16.22
C GLY A 92 -4.33 8.12 15.17
N SER A 93 -5.57 7.67 15.43
CA SER A 93 -6.69 7.84 14.50
C SER A 93 -7.07 9.31 14.32
N MET A 94 -7.13 10.08 15.42
CA MET A 94 -7.40 11.52 15.36
C MET A 94 -6.29 12.27 14.61
N SER A 95 -5.04 11.92 14.87
CA SER A 95 -3.89 12.55 14.22
C SER A 95 -3.86 12.34 12.72
N VAL A 96 -4.13 11.12 12.25
CA VAL A 96 -4.22 10.83 10.81
C VAL A 96 -5.40 11.56 10.18
N TYR A 97 -6.58 11.54 10.82
CA TYR A 97 -7.76 12.25 10.31
C TYR A 97 -7.51 13.75 10.15
N SER A 98 -7.01 14.42 11.19
CA SER A 98 -6.70 15.84 11.15
C SER A 98 -5.57 16.15 10.16
N GLY A 99 -4.59 15.26 10.01
CA GLY A 99 -3.52 15.40 9.03
C GLY A 99 -4.02 15.40 7.59
N VAL A 100 -4.91 14.46 7.24
CA VAL A 100 -5.55 14.40 5.92
C VAL A 100 -6.39 15.65 5.68
N MET A 101 -7.24 16.05 6.63
CA MET A 101 -8.07 17.27 6.50
C MET A 101 -7.23 18.51 6.27
N PHE A 102 -6.15 18.68 7.04
CA PHE A 102 -5.24 19.81 6.90
C PHE A 102 -4.52 19.79 5.55
N GLY A 103 -4.01 18.64 5.12
CA GLY A 103 -3.38 18.49 3.80
C GLY A 103 -4.31 18.81 2.66
N THR A 104 -5.57 18.35 2.71
CA THR A 104 -6.58 18.68 1.68
C THR A 104 -6.84 20.19 1.60
N VAL A 105 -6.90 20.88 2.75
CA VAL A 105 -7.06 22.34 2.80
C VAL A 105 -5.83 23.04 2.21
N VAL A 106 -4.62 22.59 2.55
CA VAL A 106 -3.37 23.14 1.99
C VAL A 106 -3.30 22.92 0.48
N SER A 107 -3.68 21.74 -0.01
CA SER A 107 -3.79 21.45 -1.46
C SER A 107 -4.75 22.39 -2.15
N PHE A 108 -5.92 22.63 -1.55
CA PHE A 108 -6.92 23.56 -2.11
C PHE A 108 -6.36 24.97 -2.24
N ILE A 109 -5.73 25.49 -1.18
CA ILE A 109 -5.13 26.83 -1.19
C ILE A 109 -3.99 26.91 -2.21
N TRP A 110 -3.12 25.89 -2.26
CA TRP A 110 -1.97 25.85 -3.16
C TRP A 110 -2.37 25.80 -4.64
N PHE A 111 -3.30 24.91 -5.00
CA PHE A 111 -3.78 24.80 -6.38
C PHE A 111 -4.60 26.01 -6.81
N ARG A 112 -5.36 26.62 -5.89
CA ARG A 112 -6.07 27.87 -6.17
C ARG A 112 -5.11 29.04 -6.37
N ALA A 113 -4.08 29.17 -5.53
CA ALA A 113 -3.09 30.25 -5.62
C ALA A 113 -2.27 30.19 -6.92
N ARG A 114 -2.00 28.99 -7.44
CA ARG A 114 -1.32 28.77 -8.71
C ARG A 114 -2.25 28.80 -9.94
N GLY A 115 -3.56 28.89 -9.73
CA GLY A 115 -4.55 28.87 -10.82
C GLY A 115 -4.65 27.54 -11.58
N ILE A 116 -4.10 26.45 -11.04
CA ILE A 116 -4.01 25.14 -11.73
C ILE A 116 -5.39 24.49 -11.85
N LEU A 117 -6.22 24.63 -10.80
CA LEU A 117 -7.55 24.03 -10.73
C LEU A 117 -8.61 25.07 -10.37
N ASN A 118 -9.74 25.00 -11.09
CA ASN A 118 -10.97 25.68 -10.68
C ASN A 118 -11.58 24.99 -9.46
N VAL A 119 -12.36 25.75 -8.68
CA VAL A 119 -13.00 25.24 -7.45
C VAL A 119 -13.89 24.03 -7.75
N GLU A 120 -14.68 24.10 -8.84
CA GLU A 120 -15.53 23.01 -9.28
C GLU A 120 -14.73 21.74 -9.62
N ASN A 121 -13.66 21.88 -10.40
CA ASN A 121 -12.78 20.77 -10.76
C ASN A 121 -12.11 20.17 -9.51
N PHE A 122 -11.66 21.00 -8.56
CA PHE A 122 -11.07 20.50 -7.32
C PHE A 122 -12.06 19.63 -6.52
N PHE A 123 -13.31 20.07 -6.37
CA PHE A 123 -14.33 19.28 -5.67
C PHE A 123 -14.73 18.03 -6.45
N LYS A 124 -14.74 18.08 -7.79
CA LYS A 124 -14.96 16.92 -8.65
C LYS A 124 -13.88 15.86 -8.44
N GLU A 125 -12.60 16.25 -8.48
CA GLU A 125 -11.49 15.35 -8.22
C GLU A 125 -11.49 14.80 -6.79
N LEU A 126 -11.81 15.65 -5.80
CA LEU A 126 -11.95 15.23 -4.41
C LEU A 126 -13.07 14.19 -4.24
N TYR A 127 -14.19 14.35 -4.95
CA TYR A 127 -15.29 13.38 -4.94
C TYR A 127 -14.91 12.05 -5.60
N ILE A 128 -14.20 12.09 -6.74
CA ILE A 128 -13.69 10.87 -7.40
C ILE A 128 -12.75 10.12 -6.47
N GLY A 129 -11.84 10.83 -5.79
CA GLY A 129 -10.94 10.25 -4.79
C GLY A 129 -11.67 9.68 -3.58
N TYR A 130 -12.73 10.34 -3.08
CA TYR A 130 -13.54 9.78 -2.00
C TYR A 130 -14.28 8.52 -2.45
N ALA A 131 -14.91 8.54 -3.63
CA ALA A 131 -15.68 7.43 -4.17
C ALA A 131 -14.84 6.16 -4.35
N SER A 132 -13.58 6.29 -4.78
CA SER A 132 -12.67 5.14 -4.90
C SER A 132 -12.35 4.50 -3.55
N MET A 133 -12.36 5.27 -2.45
CA MET A 133 -12.09 4.79 -1.09
C MET A 133 -13.33 4.18 -0.37
N VAL A 134 -14.54 4.40 -0.88
CA VAL A 134 -15.76 3.83 -0.27
C VAL A 134 -15.77 2.30 -0.34
N LYS A 135 -15.30 1.72 -1.45
CA LYS A 135 -15.24 0.26 -1.63
C LYS A 135 -14.34 -0.39 -0.58
N ILE A 136 -13.14 0.16 -0.37
CA ILE A 136 -12.16 -0.42 0.54
C ILE A 136 -12.55 -0.26 2.00
N SER A 137 -13.12 0.89 2.38
CA SER A 137 -13.64 1.11 3.73
C SER A 137 -14.80 0.16 4.06
N SER A 138 -15.68 -0.14 3.11
CA SER A 138 -16.78 -1.09 3.29
C SER A 138 -16.27 -2.51 3.59
N ILE A 139 -15.27 -2.98 2.84
CA ILE A 139 -14.62 -4.29 3.08
C ILE A 139 -13.98 -4.31 4.47
N MET A 140 -13.33 -3.22 4.86
CA MET A 140 -12.67 -3.11 6.16
C MET A 140 -13.65 -3.20 7.33
N ILE A 141 -14.80 -2.51 7.24
CA ILE A 141 -15.85 -2.58 8.26
C ILE A 141 -16.38 -4.01 8.40
N LEU A 142 -16.66 -4.68 7.28
CA LEU A 142 -17.13 -6.07 7.28
C LEU A 142 -16.09 -7.05 7.84
N ALA A 143 -14.82 -6.84 7.51
CA ALA A 143 -13.76 -7.72 7.98
C ALA A 143 -13.51 -7.57 9.50
N PHE A 144 -13.56 -6.35 10.04
CA PHE A 144 -13.52 -6.15 11.49
C PHE A 144 -14.75 -6.75 12.18
N LEU A 145 -15.95 -6.59 11.61
CA LEU A 145 -17.17 -7.23 12.12
C LEU A 145 -17.03 -8.76 12.16
N MET A 146 -16.52 -9.37 11.08
CA MET A 146 -16.27 -10.81 11.03
C MET A 146 -15.21 -11.25 12.06
N GLY A 147 -14.17 -10.43 12.27
CA GLY A 147 -13.19 -10.64 13.34
C GLY A 147 -13.83 -10.64 14.72
N HIS A 148 -14.71 -9.68 15.01
CA HIS A 148 -15.45 -9.60 16.27
C HIS A 148 -16.37 -10.80 16.48
N ILE A 149 -17.18 -11.18 15.48
CA ILE A 149 -18.06 -12.35 15.57
C ILE A 149 -17.25 -13.63 15.78
N SER A 150 -16.13 -13.78 15.07
CA SER A 150 -15.23 -14.93 15.22
C SER A 150 -14.58 -14.99 16.61
N ALA A 151 -14.36 -13.83 17.25
CA ALA A 151 -13.90 -13.74 18.62
C ALA A 151 -14.97 -14.17 19.62
N GLU A 152 -16.20 -13.68 19.48
CA GLU A 152 -17.32 -14.04 20.35
C GLU A 152 -17.66 -15.53 20.27
N LEU A 153 -17.65 -16.10 19.06
CA LEU A 153 -17.88 -17.53 18.84
C LEU A 153 -16.70 -18.42 19.27
N ASN A 154 -15.59 -17.83 19.72
CA ASN A 154 -14.35 -18.55 20.08
C ASN A 154 -13.86 -19.48 18.95
N THR A 155 -14.09 -19.10 17.69
CA THR A 155 -13.72 -19.91 16.52
C THR A 155 -12.23 -20.23 16.50
N GLY A 156 -11.39 -19.30 16.98
CA GLY A 156 -9.95 -19.51 17.12
C GLY A 156 -9.59 -20.64 18.08
N GLN A 157 -10.27 -20.76 19.24
CA GLN A 157 -10.07 -21.86 20.18
C GLN A 157 -10.57 -23.19 19.60
N TYR A 158 -11.69 -23.17 18.86
CA TYR A 158 -12.19 -24.36 18.17
C TYR A 158 -11.19 -24.88 17.12
N ILE A 159 -10.68 -24.00 16.25
CA ILE A 159 -9.66 -24.37 15.26
C ILE A 159 -8.37 -24.83 15.96
N ALA A 160 -7.93 -24.13 17.01
CA ALA A 160 -6.75 -24.53 17.80
C ALA A 160 -6.92 -25.92 18.42
N SER A 161 -8.11 -26.26 18.92
CA SER A 161 -8.40 -27.58 19.51
C SER A 161 -8.40 -28.73 18.50
N ILE A 162 -8.79 -28.47 17.25
CA ILE A 162 -8.72 -29.46 16.15
C ILE A 162 -7.29 -29.58 15.63
N THR A 163 -6.56 -28.48 15.62
CA THR A 163 -5.21 -28.39 15.04
C THR A 163 -4.10 -28.75 16.04
N SER A 164 -4.41 -28.79 17.34
CA SER A 164 -3.49 -29.20 18.41
C SER A 164 -3.10 -30.66 18.23
N GLY A 165 -2.01 -30.89 17.49
CA GLY A 165 -1.48 -32.20 17.13
C GLY A 165 -1.06 -32.34 15.67
N VAL A 166 -1.51 -31.46 14.77
CA VAL A 166 -1.24 -31.53 13.33
C VAL A 166 -0.22 -30.49 12.87
N ILE A 167 -0.25 -29.28 13.42
CA ILE A 167 0.64 -28.18 13.03
C ILE A 167 1.53 -27.80 14.21
N PRO A 168 2.87 -27.88 14.10
CA PRO A 168 3.76 -27.31 15.11
C PRO A 168 3.51 -25.80 15.18
N SER A 169 3.28 -25.27 16.39
CA SER A 169 2.90 -23.86 16.62
C SER A 169 3.84 -22.85 15.92
N GLY A 170 5.11 -23.20 15.71
CA GLY A 170 6.08 -22.39 14.96
C GLY A 170 5.74 -22.12 13.49
N PHE A 171 4.91 -22.94 12.84
CA PHE A 171 4.56 -22.77 11.41
C PHE A 171 3.30 -21.91 11.18
N ALA A 172 2.52 -21.59 12.22
CA ALA A 172 1.28 -20.83 12.08
C ALA A 172 1.52 -19.43 11.46
N ILE A 173 2.64 -18.79 11.81
CA ILE A 173 3.05 -17.50 11.26
C ILE A 173 3.29 -17.61 9.74
N GLY A 174 4.02 -18.66 9.31
CA GLY A 174 4.30 -18.91 7.89
C GLY A 174 3.04 -19.26 7.09
N PHE A 175 2.07 -19.93 7.71
CA PHE A 175 0.80 -20.26 7.08
C PHE A 175 -0.05 -19.02 6.81
N ILE A 176 -0.14 -18.10 7.79
CA ILE A 176 -0.81 -16.80 7.60
C ILE A 176 -0.14 -16.00 6.49
N PHE A 177 1.20 -15.97 6.46
CA PHE A 177 1.95 -15.32 5.39
C PHE A 177 1.60 -15.89 4.01
N LEU A 178 1.61 -17.23 3.87
CA LEU A 178 1.39 -17.89 2.58
C LEU A 178 -0.06 -17.71 2.09
N ILE A 179 -1.04 -17.83 2.98
CA ILE A 179 -2.45 -17.58 2.62
C ILE A 179 -2.66 -16.12 2.22
N ALA A 180 -2.10 -15.17 2.99
CA ALA A 180 -2.18 -13.76 2.66
C ALA A 180 -1.52 -13.46 1.30
N ALA A 181 -0.38 -14.09 1.00
CA ALA A 181 0.29 -13.96 -0.29
C ALA A 181 -0.55 -14.49 -1.44
N VAL A 182 -1.09 -15.71 -1.34
CA VAL A 182 -1.91 -16.30 -2.41
C VAL A 182 -3.21 -15.52 -2.60
N MET A 183 -3.85 -15.08 -1.51
CA MET A 183 -5.07 -14.29 -1.58
C MET A 183 -4.82 -12.93 -2.23
N SER A 184 -3.73 -12.25 -1.84
CA SER A 184 -3.37 -10.96 -2.43
C SER A 184 -2.93 -11.09 -3.88
N LEU A 185 -2.20 -12.15 -4.24
CA LEU A 185 -1.86 -12.48 -5.62
C LEU A 185 -3.12 -12.65 -6.48
N ALA A 186 -4.13 -13.36 -5.97
CA ALA A 186 -5.39 -13.62 -6.68
C ALA A 186 -6.33 -12.41 -6.74
N THR A 187 -6.24 -11.51 -5.76
CA THR A 187 -7.13 -10.33 -5.66
C THR A 187 -6.50 -9.08 -6.26
N GLY A 188 -5.16 -9.02 -6.35
CA GLY A 188 -4.42 -7.85 -6.81
C GLY A 188 -4.52 -6.64 -5.88
N THR A 189 -4.77 -6.85 -4.58
CA THR A 189 -4.91 -5.75 -3.62
C THR A 189 -4.32 -6.09 -2.25
N SER A 190 -3.36 -5.30 -1.78
CA SER A 190 -2.76 -5.42 -0.44
C SER A 190 -3.72 -5.01 0.68
N TRP A 191 -4.34 -3.83 0.56
CA TRP A 191 -5.22 -3.27 1.60
C TRP A 191 -6.49 -4.11 1.85
N GLY A 192 -7.10 -4.66 0.80
CA GLY A 192 -8.23 -5.58 0.94
C GLY A 192 -7.84 -6.89 1.62
N THR A 193 -6.63 -7.38 1.38
CA THR A 193 -6.12 -8.60 2.02
C THR A 193 -5.72 -8.34 3.47
N PHE A 194 -5.13 -7.18 3.78
CA PHE A 194 -4.88 -6.75 5.18
C PHE A 194 -6.17 -6.76 5.99
N ALA A 195 -7.25 -6.25 5.37
CA ALA A 195 -8.55 -6.15 6.01
C ALA A 195 -9.03 -7.48 6.57
N ILE A 196 -8.88 -8.55 5.77
CA ILE A 196 -9.34 -9.89 6.07
C ILE A 196 -8.33 -10.65 6.94
N MET A 197 -7.05 -10.59 6.58
CA MET A 197 -6.02 -11.44 7.18
C MET A 197 -5.56 -10.96 8.56
N ILE A 198 -5.58 -9.66 8.84
CA ILE A 198 -5.16 -9.13 10.17
C ILE A 198 -6.08 -9.64 11.29
N PRO A 199 -7.42 -9.48 11.22
CA PRO A 199 -8.31 -9.98 12.26
C PRO A 199 -8.18 -11.50 12.44
N ILE A 200 -8.12 -12.26 11.35
CA ILE A 200 -7.97 -13.73 11.38
C ILE A 200 -6.65 -14.12 12.05
N GLY A 201 -5.55 -13.48 11.65
CA GLY A 201 -4.23 -13.73 12.23
C GLY A 201 -4.17 -13.40 13.71
N VAL A 202 -4.73 -12.26 14.13
CA VAL A 202 -4.80 -11.87 15.54
C VAL A 202 -5.57 -12.89 16.36
N GLN A 203 -6.75 -13.29 15.90
CA GLN A 203 -7.59 -14.27 16.60
C GLN A 203 -6.91 -15.64 16.72
N LEU A 204 -6.24 -16.08 15.66
CA LEU A 204 -5.47 -17.32 15.69
C LEU A 204 -4.30 -17.22 16.67
N GLY A 205 -3.52 -16.13 16.61
CA GLY A 205 -2.37 -15.88 17.50
C GLY A 205 -2.76 -15.94 18.98
N VAL A 206 -3.84 -15.24 19.36
CA VAL A 206 -4.38 -15.27 20.73
C VAL A 206 -4.76 -16.70 21.15
N SER A 207 -5.34 -17.48 20.24
CA SER A 207 -5.82 -18.84 20.56
C SER A 207 -4.71 -19.86 20.77
N ILE A 208 -3.55 -19.68 20.10
CA ILE A 208 -2.40 -20.60 20.20
C ILE A 208 -1.27 -20.04 21.09
N GLY A 209 -1.47 -18.89 21.73
CA GLY A 209 -0.50 -18.24 22.62
C GLY A 209 0.69 -17.60 21.90
N ILE A 210 0.55 -17.26 20.61
CA ILE A 210 1.56 -16.49 19.86
C ILE A 210 1.21 -15.02 19.95
N ASP A 211 2.23 -14.18 20.18
CA ASP A 211 2.07 -12.73 20.22
C ASP A 211 1.40 -12.22 18.92
N PRO A 212 0.23 -11.54 19.00
CA PRO A 212 -0.49 -11.01 17.86
C PRO A 212 0.35 -10.14 16.92
N HIS A 213 1.40 -9.48 17.43
CA HIS A 213 2.30 -8.67 16.61
C HIS A 213 2.97 -9.48 15.50
N PHE A 214 3.28 -10.77 15.74
CA PHE A 214 3.87 -11.64 14.71
C PHE A 214 2.86 -12.01 13.63
N MET A 215 1.60 -12.23 14.01
CA MET A 215 0.54 -12.57 13.07
C MET A 215 0.15 -11.38 12.19
N ILE A 216 0.09 -10.18 12.77
CA ILE A 216 -0.10 -8.93 12.04
C ILE A 216 1.05 -8.73 11.05
N GLY A 217 2.29 -8.91 11.50
CA GLY A 217 3.48 -8.81 10.65
C GLY A 217 3.44 -9.76 9.46
N ALA A 218 3.07 -11.03 9.68
CA ALA A 218 2.96 -12.04 8.64
C ALA A 218 1.83 -11.77 7.64
N ALA A 219 0.66 -11.31 8.13
CA ALA A 219 -0.45 -10.91 7.27
C ALA A 219 -0.08 -9.73 6.37
N ILE A 220 0.61 -8.73 6.93
CA ILE A 220 1.05 -7.55 6.17
C ILE A 220 2.12 -7.94 5.15
N SER A 221 3.18 -8.65 5.56
CA SER A 221 4.26 -9.01 4.63
C SER A 221 3.77 -9.95 3.52
N GLY A 222 2.88 -10.90 3.84
CA GLY A 222 2.29 -11.81 2.86
C GLY A 222 1.43 -11.06 1.85
N SER A 223 0.55 -10.18 2.32
CA SER A 223 -0.34 -9.44 1.41
C SER A 223 0.43 -8.47 0.51
N ILE A 224 1.48 -7.80 1.01
CA ILE A 224 2.33 -6.93 0.16
C ILE A 224 3.05 -7.77 -0.90
N PHE A 225 3.64 -8.90 -0.49
CA PHE A 225 4.33 -9.80 -1.42
C PHE A 225 3.41 -10.28 -2.55
N GLY A 226 2.18 -10.69 -2.22
CA GLY A 226 1.21 -11.13 -3.21
C GLY A 226 0.74 -9.99 -4.14
N ASP A 227 0.58 -8.77 -3.61
CA ASP A 227 0.14 -7.62 -4.41
C ASP A 227 1.20 -7.22 -5.45
N MET A 228 2.46 -7.13 -5.02
CA MET A 228 3.58 -6.78 -5.89
C MET A 228 3.85 -7.81 -7.00
N THR A 229 3.42 -9.06 -6.81
CA THR A 229 3.59 -10.15 -7.79
C THR A 229 2.33 -10.43 -8.60
N SER A 230 1.25 -9.67 -8.37
CA SER A 230 -0.04 -9.90 -9.03
C SER A 230 -0.14 -9.20 -10.38
N PRO A 231 -0.47 -9.92 -11.47
CA PRO A 231 -0.67 -9.36 -12.81
C PRO A 231 -1.96 -8.56 -12.97
N ILE A 232 -2.74 -8.43 -11.91
CA ILE A 232 -3.97 -7.63 -11.89
C ILE A 232 -3.90 -6.50 -10.86
N SER A 233 -2.74 -6.30 -10.21
CA SER A 233 -2.57 -5.24 -9.22
C SER A 233 -2.53 -3.87 -9.88
N SER A 234 -3.32 -2.93 -9.36
CA SER A 234 -3.30 -1.54 -9.81
C SER A 234 -1.94 -0.90 -9.63
N ASP A 235 -1.20 -1.29 -8.59
CA ASP A 235 0.12 -0.73 -8.30
C ASP A 235 1.14 -1.21 -9.34
N ALA A 236 1.06 -2.49 -9.75
CA ALA A 236 1.90 -3.05 -10.81
C ALA A 236 1.57 -2.43 -12.18
N ILE A 237 0.29 -2.19 -12.47
CA ILE A 237 -0.16 -1.56 -13.73
C ILE A 237 0.34 -0.12 -13.82
N VAL A 238 0.16 0.67 -12.75
CA VAL A 238 0.62 2.07 -12.70
C VAL A 238 2.15 2.13 -12.78
N ALA A 239 2.87 1.24 -12.10
CA ALA A 239 4.32 1.17 -12.18
C ALA A 239 4.81 0.84 -13.61
N SER A 240 4.23 -0.17 -14.27
CA SER A 240 4.61 -0.52 -15.65
C SER A 240 4.31 0.59 -16.66
N MET A 241 3.18 1.30 -16.48
CA MET A 241 2.85 2.48 -17.31
C MET A 241 3.85 3.61 -17.09
N ALA A 242 4.21 3.89 -15.84
CA ALA A 242 5.16 4.95 -15.50
C ALA A 242 6.58 4.67 -16.00
N THR A 243 6.98 3.41 -16.09
CA THR A 243 8.30 3.01 -16.61
C THR A 243 8.29 2.68 -18.11
N SER A 244 7.14 2.77 -18.78
CA SER A 244 6.93 2.34 -20.17
C SER A 244 7.45 0.92 -20.45
N CYS A 245 7.34 0.03 -19.46
CA CYS A 245 7.68 -1.38 -19.60
C CYS A 245 6.42 -2.19 -19.90
N ASP A 246 6.57 -3.29 -20.65
CA ASP A 246 5.48 -4.25 -20.80
C ASP A 246 5.06 -4.77 -19.43
N HIS A 247 3.75 -4.79 -19.16
CA HIS A 247 3.20 -5.12 -17.85
C HIS A 247 3.59 -6.53 -17.38
N ILE A 248 3.69 -7.50 -18.30
CA ILE A 248 4.10 -8.88 -17.97
C ILE A 248 5.62 -8.97 -17.77
N GLU A 249 6.41 -8.14 -18.45
CA GLU A 249 7.86 -8.06 -18.20
C GLU A 249 8.19 -7.31 -16.88
N HIS A 250 7.28 -6.47 -16.40
CA HIS A 250 7.43 -5.70 -15.14
C HIS A 250 7.26 -6.56 -13.86
N ILE A 251 6.54 -7.68 -13.94
CA ILE A 251 6.20 -8.55 -12.80
C ILE A 251 7.23 -9.68 -12.64
#